data_AF-A0A932KPP9-F1
#
_entry.id   AF-A0A932KPP9-F1
#
_cell.length_a   1.000
_cell.length_b   1.000
_cell.length_c   1.000
_cell.angle_alpha   90.00
_cell.angle_beta   90.00
_cell.angle_gamma   90.00
#
_symmetry.space_group_name_H-M   'P 1'
#
loop_
_entity.id
_entity.type
_entity.pdbx_description
1 polymer ?
#
loop_
_entity_poly.entity_id
_entity_poly.type
_entity_poly.pdbx_seq_one_letter_code
_entity_poly.pdbx_strand_id
1 'polypeptide(L)'
;MKYVIAALLGIAVTLLAVGIYIKFTVSNNTVREETVNQNQETPIPTPLPTLVSTPSPTSLPSPTPSGTGTITSAGGLLVFSKYSINTPLGWSVTKTQPVPQSEKLLITKSGYEISIYQAATGGSQCTYPGDSVPQGPSVSFAKFTELTTQSYNKLRRSQGITGFTVCELLQSSW
;
A
#
# COMPACT_ATOMS: atom_id res chain seq x y z
N MET A 1 -22.16 56.50 -10.40
CA MET A 1 -21.40 56.01 -11.57
C MET A 1 -19.97 55.56 -11.27
N LYS A 2 -19.25 56.10 -10.28
CA LYS A 2 -17.85 55.71 -9.98
C LYS A 2 -17.67 54.24 -9.53
N TYR A 3 -18.62 53.71 -8.78
CA TYR A 3 -18.56 52.32 -8.26
C TYR A 3 -18.88 51.24 -9.29
N VAL A 4 -19.61 51.58 -10.36
CA VAL A 4 -19.98 50.63 -11.43
C VAL A 4 -18.79 50.33 -12.33
N ILE A 5 -17.94 51.33 -12.59
CA ILE A 5 -16.72 51.17 -13.39
C ILE A 5 -15.68 50.32 -12.64
N ALA A 6 -15.56 50.49 -11.32
CA ALA A 6 -14.66 49.69 -10.49
C ALA A 6 -15.07 48.21 -10.42
N ALA A 7 -16.37 47.93 -10.32
CA ALA A 7 -16.89 46.56 -10.29
C ALA A 7 -16.67 45.81 -11.63
N LEU A 8 -16.85 46.50 -12.76
CA LEU A 8 -16.63 45.90 -14.09
C LEU A 8 -15.14 45.61 -14.36
N LEU A 9 -14.23 46.47 -13.90
CA LEU A 9 -12.78 46.23 -14.01
C LEU A 9 -12.34 45.04 -13.15
N GLY A 10 -12.90 44.87 -11.96
CA GLY A 10 -12.60 43.72 -11.10
C GLY A 10 -12.98 42.38 -11.73
N ILE A 11 -14.15 42.31 -12.38
CA ILE A 11 -14.64 41.08 -13.05
C ILE A 11 -13.83 40.76 -14.31
N ALA A 12 -13.38 41.78 -15.05
CA ALA A 12 -12.54 41.57 -16.24
C ALA A 12 -11.16 40.97 -15.89
N VAL A 13 -10.56 41.38 -14.76
CA VAL A 13 -9.25 40.87 -14.32
C VAL A 13 -9.34 39.42 -13.84
N THR A 14 -10.43 39.03 -13.16
CA THR A 14 -10.60 37.65 -12.70
C THR A 14 -10.88 36.69 -13.86
N LEU A 15 -11.65 37.10 -14.88
CA LEU A 15 -11.91 36.27 -16.07
C LEU A 15 -10.64 36.03 -16.91
N LEU A 16 -9.74 37.02 -17.01
CA LEU A 16 -8.47 36.86 -17.73
C LEU A 16 -7.51 35.90 -17.00
N ALA A 17 -7.45 35.94 -15.66
CA ALA A 17 -6.61 35.03 -14.89
C ALA A 17 -7.06 33.56 -15.00
N VAL A 18 -8.37 33.31 -15.01
CA VAL A 18 -8.92 31.94 -15.17
C VAL A 18 -8.71 31.41 -16.59
N GLY A 19 -8.82 32.26 -17.62
CA GLY A 19 -8.57 31.87 -19.01
C GLY A 19 -7.12 31.43 -19.29
N ILE A 20 -6.14 32.07 -18.66
CA ILE A 20 -4.72 31.72 -18.80
C ILE A 20 -4.41 30.38 -18.11
N TYR A 21 -5.03 30.10 -16.95
CA TYR A 21 -4.80 28.86 -16.22
C TYR A 21 -5.29 27.61 -16.98
N ILE A 22 -6.40 27.70 -17.72
CA ILE A 22 -6.95 26.58 -18.50
C ILE A 22 -6.11 26.28 -19.76
N LYS A 23 -5.49 27.29 -20.37
CA LYS A 23 -4.60 27.09 -21.54
C LYS A 23 -3.31 26.36 -21.16
N PHE A 24 -2.83 26.50 -19.92
CA PHE A 24 -1.56 25.90 -19.49
C PHE A 24 -1.66 24.41 -19.15
N THR A 25 -2.83 23.91 -18.73
CA THR A 25 -3.01 22.48 -18.36
C THR A 25 -3.41 21.59 -19.54
N VAL A 26 -3.87 22.15 -20.67
CA VAL A 26 -4.30 21.37 -21.84
C VAL A 26 -3.19 21.20 -22.91
N SER A 27 -2.11 21.99 -22.86
CA SER A 27 -1.07 22.00 -23.90
C SER A 27 0.17 21.19 -23.54
N ASN A 28 0.05 19.89 -23.24
CA ASN A 28 1.24 19.03 -23.09
C ASN A 28 1.12 17.58 -23.58
N ASN A 29 0.11 17.24 -24.39
CA ASN A 29 0.07 15.98 -25.11
C ASN A 29 0.14 16.21 -26.62
N THR A 30 1.31 16.66 -27.10
CA THR A 30 1.65 16.59 -28.52
C THR A 30 2.43 15.30 -28.75
N VAL A 31 1.73 14.26 -29.18
CA VAL A 31 2.34 13.07 -29.78
C VAL A 31 2.99 13.54 -31.08
N ARG A 32 4.32 13.42 -31.18
CA ARG A 32 5.03 13.57 -32.46
C ARG A 32 4.68 12.36 -33.34
N GLU A 33 3.97 12.59 -34.43
CA GLU A 33 3.99 11.68 -35.58
C GLU A 33 5.28 11.96 -36.36
N GLU A 34 6.23 11.02 -36.33
CA GLU A 34 7.32 10.96 -37.31
C GLU A 34 6.84 10.18 -38.53
N THR A 35 6.86 10.84 -39.69
CA THR A 35 6.63 10.22 -40.99
C THR A 35 7.88 9.43 -41.39
N VAL A 36 7.83 8.10 -41.30
CA VAL A 36 8.90 7.22 -41.82
C VAL A 36 8.60 6.87 -43.28
N ASN A 37 9.49 7.32 -44.14
CA ASN A 37 9.53 7.04 -45.57
C ASN A 37 9.89 5.54 -45.78
N GLN A 38 8.96 4.74 -46.32
CA GLN A 38 9.23 3.33 -46.64
C GLN A 38 9.96 3.22 -47.98
N ASN A 39 11.29 3.06 -47.91
CA ASN A 39 12.06 2.40 -48.97
C ASN A 39 12.07 0.90 -48.66
N GLN A 40 11.47 0.10 -49.55
CA GLN A 40 11.37 -1.35 -49.40
C GLN A 40 12.66 -2.02 -49.87
N GLU A 41 13.56 -2.32 -48.94
CA GLU A 41 14.62 -3.31 -49.13
C GLU A 41 14.22 -4.65 -48.50
N THR A 42 14.50 -5.74 -49.20
CA THR A 42 14.13 -7.11 -48.79
C THR A 42 15.14 -7.63 -47.76
N PRO A 43 14.75 -7.95 -46.50
CA PRO A 43 15.69 -8.51 -45.54
C PRO A 43 15.77 -10.03 -45.66
N ILE A 44 17.01 -10.49 -45.76
CA ILE A 44 17.51 -11.87 -45.61
C ILE A 44 16.88 -12.58 -44.40
N PRO A 45 16.61 -13.91 -44.46
CA PRO A 45 16.02 -14.64 -43.33
C PRO A 45 16.89 -14.54 -42.07
N THR A 46 16.33 -13.89 -41.04
CA THR A 46 16.90 -13.80 -39.69
C THR A 46 16.96 -15.20 -39.06
N PRO A 47 18.11 -15.64 -38.52
CA PRO A 47 18.18 -16.91 -37.80
C PRO A 47 17.24 -16.85 -36.57
N LEU A 48 16.42 -17.88 -36.44
CA LEU A 48 15.46 -18.03 -35.33
C LEU A 48 16.22 -17.99 -33.99
N PRO A 49 15.87 -17.11 -33.05
CA PRO A 49 16.52 -17.10 -31.74
C PRO A 49 16.27 -18.43 -31.04
N THR A 50 17.36 -19.13 -30.69
CA THR A 50 17.31 -20.29 -29.79
C THR A 50 16.70 -19.82 -28.47
N LEU A 51 15.50 -20.31 -28.16
CA LEU A 51 14.85 -20.09 -26.88
C LEU A 51 15.75 -20.67 -25.78
N VAL A 52 16.49 -19.80 -25.10
CA VAL A 52 17.14 -20.16 -23.84
C VAL A 52 16.01 -20.41 -22.86
N SER A 53 15.81 -21.67 -22.52
CA SER A 53 14.84 -22.09 -21.52
C SER A 53 15.15 -21.38 -20.21
N THR A 54 14.33 -20.38 -19.88
CA THR A 54 14.36 -19.70 -18.59
C THR A 54 14.21 -20.77 -17.51
N PRO A 55 15.13 -20.88 -16.54
CA PRO A 55 14.96 -21.81 -15.44
C PRO A 55 13.63 -21.49 -14.76
N SER A 56 12.75 -22.48 -14.71
CA SER A 56 11.48 -22.38 -14.00
C SER A 56 11.76 -21.87 -12.58
N PRO A 57 11.03 -20.86 -12.06
CA PRO A 57 11.23 -20.41 -10.70
C PRO A 57 11.04 -21.61 -9.78
N THR A 58 12.13 -22.01 -9.11
CA THR A 58 12.08 -23.01 -8.05
C THR A 58 11.12 -22.46 -7.00
N SER A 59 9.91 -23.00 -6.93
CA SER A 59 8.93 -22.63 -5.92
C SER A 59 9.59 -22.81 -4.56
N LEU A 60 9.80 -21.71 -3.84
CA LEU A 60 10.26 -21.74 -2.47
C LEU A 60 9.30 -22.66 -1.70
N PRO A 61 9.78 -23.62 -0.88
CA PRO A 61 8.89 -24.48 -0.13
C PRO A 61 7.92 -23.63 0.68
N SER A 62 6.62 -23.83 0.45
CA SER A 62 5.58 -23.22 1.26
C SER A 62 5.84 -23.63 2.70
N PRO A 63 5.95 -22.69 3.66
CA PRO A 63 6.20 -23.06 5.05
C PRO A 63 5.02 -23.92 5.52
N THR A 64 5.29 -25.21 5.73
CA THR A 64 4.34 -26.11 6.37
C THR A 64 3.94 -25.49 7.71
N PRO A 65 2.66 -25.19 7.96
CA PRO A 65 2.24 -24.69 9.27
C PRO A 65 2.56 -25.78 10.29
N SER A 66 3.59 -25.55 11.11
CA SER A 66 3.98 -26.45 12.18
C SER A 66 2.85 -26.51 13.20
N GLY A 67 1.98 -27.50 13.07
CA GLY A 67 0.71 -27.64 13.80
C GLY A 67 0.79 -27.99 15.28
N THR A 68 1.79 -27.52 16.02
CA THR A 68 1.97 -27.84 17.46
C THR A 68 2.40 -26.65 18.31
N GLY A 69 2.20 -25.43 17.83
CA GLY A 69 2.50 -24.22 18.59
C GLY A 69 1.46 -23.86 19.65
N THR A 70 1.82 -22.91 20.52
CA THR A 70 0.92 -22.34 21.54
C THR A 70 0.07 -21.24 20.91
N ILE A 71 -1.25 -21.32 21.07
CA ILE A 71 -2.17 -20.26 20.65
C ILE A 71 -2.28 -19.22 21.74
N THR A 72 -1.93 -17.96 21.41
CA THR A 72 -2.10 -16.81 22.32
C THR A 72 -3.10 -15.83 21.73
N SER A 73 -4.09 -15.41 22.51
CA SER A 73 -5.06 -14.37 22.14
C SER A 73 -4.61 -13.01 22.66
N ALA A 74 -4.66 -12.02 21.78
CA ALA A 74 -4.16 -10.67 22.00
C ALA A 74 -5.05 -9.63 21.28
N GLY A 75 -4.78 -8.35 21.50
CA GLY A 75 -5.60 -7.25 20.99
C GLY A 75 -6.96 -7.13 21.69
N GLY A 76 -7.99 -6.73 20.95
CA GLY A 76 -9.31 -6.48 21.52
C GLY A 76 -9.46 -5.14 22.24
N LEU A 77 -8.60 -4.16 21.91
CA LEU A 77 -8.67 -2.82 22.50
C LEU A 77 -9.74 -1.98 21.79
N LEU A 78 -10.69 -1.45 22.57
CA LEU A 78 -11.80 -0.61 22.11
C LEU A 78 -12.57 -1.22 20.93
N VAL A 79 -12.42 -0.65 19.73
CA VAL A 79 -13.17 -1.01 18.51
C VAL A 79 -12.48 -2.11 17.69
N PHE A 80 -11.26 -2.49 18.05
CA PHE A 80 -10.49 -3.48 17.31
C PHE A 80 -10.81 -4.90 17.79
N SER A 81 -11.01 -5.80 16.85
CA SER A 81 -11.19 -7.23 17.12
C SER A 81 -9.96 -7.84 17.81
N LYS A 82 -10.19 -8.89 18.60
CA LYS A 82 -9.10 -9.74 19.10
C LYS A 82 -8.47 -10.52 17.94
N TYR A 83 -7.19 -10.79 18.06
CA TYR A 83 -6.47 -11.69 17.16
C TYR A 83 -5.84 -12.84 17.95
N SER A 84 -5.56 -13.94 17.26
CA SER A 84 -4.87 -15.08 17.82
C SER A 84 -3.61 -15.39 17.02
N ILE A 85 -2.53 -15.74 17.71
CA ILE A 85 -1.26 -16.12 17.10
C ILE A 85 -0.92 -17.52 17.53
N ASN A 86 -0.63 -18.38 16.55
CA ASN A 86 -0.03 -19.68 16.77
C ASN A 86 1.49 -19.52 16.76
N THR A 87 2.13 -19.72 17.91
CA THR A 87 3.57 -19.55 18.08
C THR A 87 4.25 -20.91 18.16
N PRO A 88 5.27 -21.24 17.35
CA PRO A 88 5.90 -22.55 17.37
C PRO A 88 6.48 -22.93 18.76
N LEU A 89 6.68 -24.22 19.00
CA LEU A 89 7.29 -24.70 20.24
C LEU A 89 8.69 -24.10 20.49
N GLY A 90 8.98 -23.86 21.77
CA GLY A 90 10.24 -23.27 22.22
C GLY A 90 10.35 -21.75 22.01
N TRP A 91 9.28 -21.09 21.58
CA TRP A 91 9.16 -19.63 21.65
C TRP A 91 8.45 -19.24 22.94
N SER A 92 8.88 -18.12 23.54
CA SER A 92 8.22 -17.51 24.69
C SER A 92 7.35 -16.35 24.25
N VAL A 93 6.16 -16.23 24.83
CA VAL A 93 5.21 -15.16 24.54
C VAL A 93 4.93 -14.38 25.82
N THR A 94 5.10 -13.06 25.80
CA THR A 94 4.81 -12.16 26.92
C THR A 94 3.91 -11.03 26.46
N LYS A 95 2.82 -10.81 27.19
CA LYS A 95 1.88 -9.71 26.93
C LYS A 95 2.11 -8.61 27.97
N THR A 96 2.27 -7.38 27.49
CA THR A 96 2.50 -6.20 28.33
C THR A 96 1.65 -5.03 27.85
N GLN A 97 1.47 -4.03 28.71
CA GLN A 97 0.81 -2.77 28.39
C GLN A 97 1.82 -1.64 28.60
N PRO A 98 2.53 -1.19 27.54
CA PRO A 98 3.59 -0.20 27.68
C PRO A 98 3.06 1.21 28.01
N VAL A 99 1.87 1.56 27.52
CA VAL A 99 1.17 2.82 27.84
C VAL A 99 -0.33 2.57 28.05
N PRO A 100 -1.08 3.50 28.68
CA PRO A 100 -2.53 3.38 28.79
C PRO A 100 -3.18 3.11 27.43
N GLN A 101 -4.16 2.21 27.39
CA GLN A 101 -4.89 1.88 26.16
C GLN A 101 -3.97 1.37 25.02
N SER A 102 -3.00 0.52 25.36
CA SER A 102 -2.13 -0.15 24.38
C SER A 102 -1.83 -1.58 24.82
N GLU A 103 -1.33 -2.36 23.89
CA GLU A 103 -0.87 -3.72 24.12
C GLU A 103 0.39 -4.00 23.31
N LYS A 104 1.37 -4.65 23.93
CA LYS A 104 2.53 -5.21 23.26
C LYS A 104 2.57 -6.72 23.53
N LEU A 105 2.55 -7.50 22.46
CA LEU A 105 2.88 -8.92 22.49
C LEU A 105 4.34 -9.10 22.06
N LEU A 106 5.15 -9.64 22.94
CA LEU A 106 6.56 -9.94 22.72
C LEU A 106 6.74 -11.44 22.53
N ILE A 107 7.28 -11.86 21.40
CA ILE A 107 7.53 -13.26 21.06
C ILE A 107 9.04 -13.45 20.86
N THR A 108 9.67 -14.29 21.67
CA THR A 108 11.13 -14.45 21.69
C THR A 108 11.58 -15.89 21.55
N LYS A 109 12.73 -16.10 20.92
CA LYS A 109 13.45 -17.37 20.88
C LYS A 109 14.92 -17.11 20.61
N SER A 110 15.79 -17.45 21.55
CA SER A 110 17.26 -17.49 21.39
C SER A 110 17.84 -16.45 20.41
N GLY A 111 17.77 -15.17 20.77
CA GLY A 111 18.31 -14.06 19.96
C GLY A 111 17.36 -13.46 18.92
N TYR A 112 16.20 -14.08 18.68
CA TYR A 112 15.12 -13.53 17.85
C TYR A 112 14.04 -12.87 18.72
N GLU A 113 13.57 -11.71 18.27
CA GLU A 113 12.48 -10.97 18.89
C GLU A 113 11.46 -10.55 17.82
N ILE A 114 10.19 -10.80 18.08
CA ILE A 114 9.05 -10.25 17.34
C ILE A 114 8.20 -9.48 18.34
N SER A 115 8.05 -8.18 18.11
CA SER A 115 7.21 -7.30 18.91
C SER A 115 5.99 -6.87 18.10
N ILE A 116 4.79 -7.14 18.61
CA ILE A 116 3.51 -6.77 18.00
C ILE A 116 2.85 -5.74 18.89
N TYR A 117 2.61 -4.55 18.35
CA TYR A 117 1.99 -3.45 19.07
C TYR A 117 0.58 -3.20 18.56
N GLN A 118 -0.36 -3.01 19.47
CA GLN A 118 -1.70 -2.50 19.18
C GLN A 118 -1.99 -1.32 20.11
N ALA A 119 -2.25 -0.16 19.52
CA ALA A 119 -2.82 0.97 20.25
C ALA A 119 -4.35 0.90 20.19
N ALA A 120 -5.04 1.40 21.21
CA ALA A 120 -6.49 1.48 21.22
C ALA A 120 -7.03 2.63 20.36
N THR A 121 -6.24 3.70 20.20
CA THR A 121 -6.54 4.88 19.38
C THR A 121 -5.27 5.36 18.69
N GLY A 122 -5.39 5.99 17.53
CA GLY A 122 -4.24 6.60 16.84
C GLY A 122 -3.53 5.74 15.79
N GLY A 123 -4.15 4.66 15.32
CA GLY A 123 -3.74 4.04 14.05
C GLY A 123 -4.18 4.91 12.88
N SER A 124 -3.26 5.29 12.01
CA SER A 124 -3.59 5.87 10.70
C SER A 124 -4.06 4.76 9.77
N GLN A 125 -5.02 5.06 8.90
CA GLN A 125 -5.45 4.09 7.89
C GLN A 125 -4.28 3.80 6.94
N CYS A 126 -4.08 2.54 6.57
CA CYS A 126 -3.06 2.20 5.60
C CYS A 126 -3.63 2.33 4.19
N THR A 127 -2.96 3.08 3.34
CA THR A 127 -3.34 3.25 1.94
C THR A 127 -2.36 2.57 1.02
N TYR A 128 -2.89 1.96 -0.02
CA TYR A 128 -2.13 1.21 -1.02
C TYR A 128 -2.52 1.67 -2.43
N PRO A 129 -1.67 1.44 -3.45
CA PRO A 129 -2.01 1.74 -4.84
C PRO A 129 -3.36 1.14 -5.24
N GLY A 130 -4.27 1.98 -5.72
CA GLY A 130 -5.63 1.60 -6.13
C GLY A 130 -6.71 1.76 -5.05
N ASP A 131 -6.34 2.03 -3.80
CA ASP A 131 -7.32 2.31 -2.76
C ASP A 131 -7.97 3.69 -2.95
N SER A 132 -9.21 3.82 -2.50
CA SER A 132 -9.86 5.12 -2.32
C SER A 132 -9.10 5.95 -1.28
N VAL A 133 -9.01 7.26 -1.49
CA VAL A 133 -8.35 8.17 -0.55
C VAL A 133 -9.19 8.26 0.73
N PRO A 134 -8.63 7.86 1.89
CA PRO A 134 -9.36 7.91 3.14
C PRO A 134 -9.50 9.33 3.69
N GLN A 135 -10.57 9.57 4.45
CA GLN A 135 -10.69 10.78 5.25
C GLN A 135 -9.93 10.61 6.56
N GLY A 136 -8.99 11.53 6.84
CA GLY A 136 -8.20 11.55 8.07
C GLY A 136 -6.75 11.08 7.89
N PRO A 137 -6.01 10.93 9.00
CA PRO A 137 -4.61 10.55 8.96
C PRO A 137 -4.45 9.13 8.39
N SER A 138 -3.63 9.02 7.35
CA SER A 138 -3.28 7.76 6.69
C SER A 138 -1.77 7.65 6.49
N VAL A 139 -1.28 6.42 6.35
CA VAL A 139 0.09 6.12 5.94
C VAL A 139 0.04 5.31 4.66
N SER A 140 0.76 5.77 3.63
CA SER A 140 0.78 5.13 2.33
C SER A 140 1.95 4.18 2.18
N PHE A 141 1.70 3.00 1.62
CA PHE A 141 2.72 2.00 1.32
C PHE A 141 2.68 1.62 -0.16
N ALA A 142 3.81 1.82 -0.86
CA ALA A 142 3.91 1.48 -2.28
C ALA A 142 4.03 -0.02 -2.56
N LYS A 143 4.53 -0.80 -1.58
CA LYS A 143 4.75 -2.24 -1.71
C LYS A 143 4.09 -2.98 -0.56
N PHE A 144 3.34 -4.01 -0.88
CA PHE A 144 2.63 -4.80 0.10
C PHE A 144 2.44 -6.24 -0.37
N THR A 145 2.13 -7.12 0.58
CA THR A 145 1.68 -8.50 0.33
C THR A 145 0.29 -8.65 0.91
N GLU A 146 -0.66 -9.16 0.11
CA GLU A 146 -1.98 -9.52 0.62
C GLU A 146 -1.91 -10.82 1.40
N LEU A 147 -2.58 -10.84 2.56
CA LEU A 147 -2.71 -11.99 3.43
C LEU A 147 -4.20 -12.29 3.61
N THR A 148 -4.54 -13.57 3.63
CA THR A 148 -5.89 -14.02 4.01
C THR A 148 -5.77 -14.81 5.30
N THR A 149 -6.48 -14.39 6.35
CA THR A 149 -6.48 -15.11 7.62
C THR A 149 -7.31 -16.39 7.50
N GLN A 150 -7.21 -17.29 8.47
CA GLN A 150 -8.07 -18.48 8.55
C GLN A 150 -9.56 -18.12 8.65
N SER A 151 -9.87 -16.94 9.20
CA SER A 151 -11.23 -16.39 9.27
C SER A 151 -11.64 -15.62 8.00
N TYR A 152 -10.89 -15.75 6.90
CA TYR A 152 -11.11 -15.08 5.61
C TYR A 152 -10.99 -13.55 5.62
N ASN A 153 -10.51 -12.95 6.71
CA ASN A 153 -10.20 -11.52 6.73
C ASN A 153 -9.03 -11.23 5.78
N LYS A 154 -9.16 -10.15 5.03
CA LYS A 154 -8.11 -9.67 4.11
C LYS A 154 -7.25 -8.68 4.85
N LEU A 155 -5.95 -8.95 4.93
CA LEU A 155 -4.95 -8.06 5.50
C LEU A 155 -3.91 -7.71 4.43
N ARG A 156 -3.22 -6.60 4.61
CA ARG A 156 -2.06 -6.22 3.81
C ARG A 156 -0.87 -6.00 4.73
N ARG A 157 0.26 -6.64 4.39
CA ARG A 157 1.53 -6.48 5.09
C ARG A 157 2.46 -5.60 4.27
N SER A 158 2.85 -4.47 4.83
CA SER A 158 3.84 -3.55 4.29
C SER A 158 5.18 -3.75 4.97
N GLN A 159 6.27 -3.66 4.20
CA GLN A 159 7.60 -3.76 4.75
C GLN A 159 8.13 -2.38 5.13
N GLY A 160 8.58 -2.24 6.38
CA GLY A 160 9.39 -1.13 6.86
C GLY A 160 10.88 -1.49 6.89
N ILE A 161 11.70 -0.61 7.44
CA ILE A 161 13.17 -0.77 7.50
C ILE A 161 13.56 -1.89 8.48
N THR A 162 12.94 -1.94 9.65
CA THR A 162 13.27 -2.87 10.75
C THR A 162 12.09 -3.74 11.18
N GLY A 163 10.98 -3.69 10.43
CA GLY A 163 9.76 -4.39 10.78
C GLY A 163 8.75 -4.36 9.65
N PHE A 164 7.54 -4.82 9.92
CA PHE A 164 6.44 -4.76 8.98
C PHE A 164 5.19 -4.21 9.67
N THR A 165 4.36 -3.53 8.90
CA THR A 165 3.04 -3.06 9.32
C THR A 165 2.01 -4.00 8.72
N VAL A 166 1.05 -4.46 9.51
CA VAL A 166 -0.10 -5.23 9.01
C VAL A 166 -1.34 -4.40 9.22
N CYS A 167 -2.11 -4.19 8.16
CA CYS A 167 -3.36 -3.45 8.21
C CYS A 167 -4.47 -4.30 7.62
N GLU A 168 -5.67 -4.20 8.18
CA GLU A 168 -6.83 -4.79 7.56
C GLU A 168 -7.14 -4.09 6.23
N LEU A 169 -7.54 -4.87 5.23
CA LEU A 169 -8.08 -4.31 4.00
C LEU A 169 -9.37 -3.59 4.36
N LEU A 170 -9.39 -2.27 4.28
CA LEU A 170 -10.62 -1.50 4.41
C LEU A 170 -11.55 -1.96 3.30
N GLN A 171 -12.58 -2.74 3.63
CA GLN A 171 -13.70 -2.92 2.73
C GLN A 171 -14.37 -1.55 2.64
N SER A 172 -14.20 -0.89 1.50
CA SER A 172 -14.80 0.40 1.22
C SER A 172 -16.32 0.25 1.20
N SER A 173 -16.96 0.48 2.35
CA SER A 173 -18.40 0.72 2.42
C SER A 173 -18.77 1.27 3.80
N TRP A 174 -18.66 2.59 3.93
CA TRP A 174 -19.58 3.39 4.74
C TRP A 174 -20.28 4.36 3.79
#